data_AF-A0A097KKS6-F1
#
_entry.id   AF-A0A097KKS6-F1
#
_cell.length_a   1.000
_cell.length_b   1.000
_cell.length_c   1.000
_cell.angle_alpha   90.00
_cell.angle_beta   90.00
_cell.angle_gamma   90.00
#
_symmetry.space_group_name_H-M   'P 1'
#
loop_
_entity.id
_entity.type
_entity.pdbx_description
1 polymer ?
#
loop_
_entity_poly.entity_id
_entity_poly.type
_entity_poly.pdbx_seq_one_letter_code
_entity_poly.pdbx_strand_id
1 'polypeptide(L)' 'MINLIRVILALFVIILIVPQTPTENALLRTFLDTRVFANYGQAKSFLNFLTWSCIFIFLGITFMTALK' A
#
# COMPACT_ATOMS: atom_id res chain seq x y z
N MET A 1 -3.29 -20.94 8.81
CA MET A 1 -3.20 -19.54 9.30
C MET A 1 -2.42 -18.63 8.34
N ILE A 2 -1.24 -19.03 7.84
CA ILE A 2 -0.44 -18.21 6.91
C ILE A 2 -1.19 -17.83 5.61
N ASN A 3 -2.03 -18.74 5.10
CA ASN A 3 -2.86 -18.47 3.92
C ASN A 3 -3.91 -17.38 4.16
N LEU A 4 -4.51 -17.31 5.36
CA LEU A 4 -5.47 -16.26 5.72
C LEU A 4 -4.76 -14.90 5.80
N ILE A 5 -3.58 -14.87 6.43
CA ILE A 5 -2.73 -13.66 6.48
C ILE A 5 -2.36 -13.20 5.06
N ARG A 6 -2.03 -14.13 4.16
CA ARG A 6 -1.74 -13.83 2.75
C ARG A 6 -2.93 -13.21 2.03
N VAL A 7 -4.15 -13.72 2.27
CA VAL A 7 -5.38 -13.16 1.69
C VAL A 7 -5.64 -11.75 2.21
N ILE A 8 -5.52 -11.52 3.52
CA ILE A 8 -5.72 -10.19 4.12
C ILE A 8 -4.71 -9.19 3.56
N LEU A 9 -3.43 -9.56 3.47
CA LEU A 9 -2.40 -8.71 2.89
C LEU A 9 -2.64 -8.44 1.40
N ALA A 10 -3.07 -9.44 0.63
CA ALA A 10 -3.41 -9.25 -0.78
C ALA A 10 -4.55 -8.23 -0.94
N LEU A 11 -5.62 -8.35 -0.15
CA LEU A 11 -6.72 -7.38 -0.15
C LEU A 11 -6.24 -5.98 0.24
N PHE A 12 -5.38 -5.87 1.25
CA PHE A 12 -4.81 -4.59 1.67
C PHE A 12 -3.98 -3.94 0.57
N VAL A 13 -3.12 -4.71 -0.11
CA VAL A 13 -2.32 -4.23 -1.24
C VAL A 13 -3.21 -3.78 -2.40
N ILE A 14 -4.28 -4.50 -2.71
CA ILE A 14 -5.25 -4.11 -3.75
C ILE A 14 -5.92 -2.78 -3.38
N ILE A 15 -6.44 -2.65 -2.16
CA ILE A 15 -7.09 -1.41 -1.68
C ILE A 15 -6.10 -0.24 -1.70
N LEU A 16 -4.82 -0.50 -1.42
CA LEU A 16 -3.80 0.53 -1.44
C LEU A 16 -3.44 0.97 -2.88
N ILE A 17 -3.34 0.05 -3.84
CA ILE A 17 -2.86 0.35 -5.21
C ILE A 17 -3.98 0.84 -6.13
N VAL A 18 -5.17 0.23 -6.08
CA VAL A 18 -6.29 0.52 -7.00
C VAL A 18 -6.65 2.02 -7.09
N PRO A 19 -6.79 2.78 -5.98
CA PRO A 19 -7.16 4.19 -6.04
C PRO A 19 -6.00 5.13 -6.41
N GLN A 20 -4.79 4.60 -6.68
CA GLN A 20 -3.62 5.39 -7.06
C GLN A 20 -3.45 5.46 -8.58
N THR A 21 -4.22 6.32 -9.24
CA THR A 21 -4.06 6.57 -10.68
C THR A 21 -3.18 7.81 -10.94
N PRO A 22 -2.53 7.93 -12.12
CA PRO A 22 -1.69 9.09 -12.44
C PRO A 22 -2.45 10.41 -12.49
N THR A 23 -3.73 10.37 -12.86
CA THR A 23 -4.60 11.55 -13.01
C THR A 23 -5.28 11.92 -11.70
N GLU A 24 -5.80 10.93 -10.97
CA GLU A 24 -6.45 11.11 -9.68
C GLU A 24 -6.02 10.05 -8.67
N ASN A 25 -5.33 10.48 -7.62
CA ASN A 25 -4.98 9.60 -6.50
C ASN A 25 -5.89 9.92 -5.31
N ALA A 26 -6.97 9.14 -5.15
CA ALA A 26 -7.98 9.38 -4.13
C ALA A 26 -7.43 9.25 -2.70
N LEU A 27 -6.48 8.32 -2.49
CA LEU A 27 -5.79 8.18 -1.20
C LEU A 27 -4.94 9.40 -0.87
N LEU A 28 -4.26 9.94 -1.87
CA LEU A 28 -3.43 11.12 -1.69
C LEU A 28 -4.26 12.36 -1.36
N ARG A 29 -5.42 12.52 -2.01
CA ARG A 29 -6.38 13.58 -1.69
C ARG A 29 -6.89 13.44 -0.26
N THR A 30 -7.26 12.22 0.15
CA THR A 30 -7.68 11.93 1.52
C THR A 30 -6.57 12.25 2.53
N PHE A 31 -5.31 11.92 2.24
CA PHE A 31 -4.17 12.24 3.09
C PHE A 31 -3.83 13.74 3.18
N LEU A 32 -4.16 14.51 2.14
CA LEU A 32 -4.04 15.97 2.20
C LEU A 32 -5.18 16.58 3.03
N ASP A 33 -6.39 16.05 2.88
CA ASP A 33 -7.56 16.51 3.62
C ASP A 33 -7.45 16.26 5.13
N THR A 34 -6.71 15.22 5.55
CA THR A 34 -6.43 14.97 6.98
C THR A 34 -5.45 15.98 7.60
N ARG A 35 -4.80 16.84 6.80
CA ARG A 35 -3.77 17.81 7.22
C ARG A 35 -2.59 17.20 8.00
N VAL A 36 -2.38 15.88 7.87
CA VAL A 36 -1.26 15.17 8.48
C VAL A 36 0.06 15.50 7.76
N PHE A 37 -0.01 15.73 6.45
CA PHE A 37 1.15 16.06 5.63
C PHE A 37 1.18 17.55 5.30
N ALA A 38 2.38 18.14 5.32
CA ALA A 38 2.56 19.57 5.09
C ALA A 38 2.28 19.98 3.63
N ASN A 39 2.47 19.05 2.68
CA ASN A 39 2.22 19.28 1.27
C ASN A 39 1.97 17.97 0.50
N TYR A 40 1.52 18.13 -0.75
CA TYR A 40 1.25 17.04 -1.68
C TYR A 40 2.46 16.14 -1.92
N GLY A 41 3.65 16.74 -2.03
CA GLY A 41 4.90 15.99 -2.26
C GLY A 41 5.24 15.04 -1.11
N GLN A 42 5.06 15.49 0.13
CA GLN A 42 5.29 14.67 1.33
C GLN A 42 4.28 13.52 1.43
N ALA A 43 2.99 13.81 1.21
CA ALA A 43 1.95 12.79 1.18
C ALA A 43 2.23 11.74 0.08
N LYS A 44 2.72 12.18 -1.08
CA LYS A 44 3.02 11.30 -2.21
C LYS A 44 4.22 10.41 -1.92
N SER A 45 5.27 10.97 -1.34
CA SER A 45 6.47 10.23 -0.94
C SER A 45 6.12 9.16 0.10
N PHE A 46 5.33 9.53 1.11
CA PHE A 46 4.87 8.59 2.14
C PHE A 46 4.01 7.47 1.57
N LEU A 47 3.01 7.82 0.74
CA LEU A 47 2.14 6.83 0.12
C LEU A 47 2.92 5.87 -0.79
N ASN A 48 3.90 6.38 -1.53
CA ASN A 48 4.78 5.56 -2.36
C ASN A 48 5.64 4.62 -1.52
N PHE A 49 6.26 5.13 -0.45
CA PHE A 49 7.02 4.32 0.50
C PHE A 49 6.15 3.20 1.09
N LEU A 50 4.96 3.55 1.60
CA LEU A 50 4.01 2.61 2.19
C LEU A 50 3.60 1.52 1.18
N THR A 51 3.33 1.92 -0.07
CA THR A 51 2.95 1.00 -1.15
C THR A 51 4.06 0.01 -1.44
N TRP A 52 5.28 0.48 -1.65
CA TRP A 52 6.43 -0.39 -1.88
C TRP A 52 6.72 -1.30 -0.69
N SER A 53 6.66 -0.79 0.54
CA SER A 53 6.81 -1.61 1.74
C SER A 53 5.77 -2.74 1.80
N CYS A 54 4.50 -2.45 1.50
CA CYS A 54 3.44 -3.46 1.50
C CYS A 54 3.67 -4.53 0.42
N ILE A 55 4.08 -4.13 -0.79
CA ILE A 55 4.41 -5.05 -1.88
C ILE A 55 5.59 -5.95 -1.48
N PHE A 56 6.66 -5.39 -0.94
CA PHE A 56 7.83 -6.16 -0.50
C PHE A 56 7.47 -7.17 0.60
N ILE A 57 6.68 -6.77 1.59
CA ILE A 57 6.21 -7.66 2.65
C ILE A 57 5.35 -8.79 2.06
N PHE A 58 4.43 -8.47 1.16
CA PHE A 58 3.57 -9.45 0.50
C PHE A 58 4.37 -10.49 -0.30
N LEU A 59 5.35 -10.02 -1.09
CA LEU A 59 6.23 -10.89 -1.87
C LEU A 59 7.09 -11.77 -0.96
N GLY A 60 7.68 -11.20 0.10
CA GLY A 60 8.49 -11.93 1.07
C GLY A 60 7.70 -13.06 1.75
N ILE A 61 6.49 -12.77 2.24
CA ILE A 61 5.62 -13.78 2.85
C ILE A 61 5.21 -14.85 1.84
N THR A 62 4.88 -14.45 0.61
CA THR A 62 4.51 -15.39 -0.46
C THR A 62 5.65 -16.34 -0.79
N PHE A 63 6.87 -15.81 -0.93
CA PHE A 63 8.07 -16.59 -1.20
C PHE A 63 8.40 -17.57 -0.06
N MET A 64 8.39 -17.11 1.18
CA MET A 64 8.62 -17.96 2.36
C MET A 64 7.57 -19.07 2.52
N THR A 65 6.34 -18.79 2.10
CA THR A 65 5.26 -19.80 2.10
C THR A 65 5.41 -20.80 0.96
N ALA A 66 5.92 -20.38 -0.20
CA ALA A 66 6.12 -21.23 -1.37
C ALA A 66 7.36 -22.14 -1.26
N LEU A 67 8.36 -21.75 -0.45
CA LEU A 67 9.55 -22.56 -0.16
C LEU A 67 9.33 -23.66 0.87
N LYS A 68 8.19 -23.65 1.57
CA LYS A 68 7.78 -24.68 2.53
C LYS A 68 7.04 -25.80 1.82
#